data_AF-A0A9D4HLR3-F1
#
_entry.id   AF-A0A9D4HLR3-F1
#
_cell.length_a   1.000
_cell.length_b   1.000
_cell.length_c   1.000
_cell.angle_alpha   90.00
_cell.angle_beta   90.00
_cell.angle_gamma   90.00
#
_symmetry.space_group_name_H-M   'P 1'
#
loop_
_entity.id
_entity.type
_entity.pdbx_description
1 polymer ?
#
loop_
_entity_poly.entity_id
_entity_poly.type
_entity_poly.pdbx_seq_one_letter_code
_entity_poly.pdbx_strand_id
1 'polypeptide(L)'
;MNLQKLLAARDGHRATLEDLFVQLETAKENNSYDEFELCIEMINDVLALLKSVDEKITNTTNTTDAENIATELRETAAYSFHLKLKLRIYKKQAANAKHGSSEPPACLEHET
;
A
#
# COMPACT_ATOMS: atom_id res chain seq x y z
N MET A 1 -18.88 -19.73 12.45
CA MET A 1 -17.59 -19.89 11.76
C MET A 1 -16.61 -20.50 12.77
N ASN A 2 -15.81 -21.53 12.41
CA ASN A 2 -14.87 -22.19 13.34
C ASN A 2 -13.49 -21.51 13.22
N LEU A 3 -12.73 -21.38 14.33
CA LEU A 3 -11.43 -20.71 14.43
C LEU A 3 -10.42 -21.14 13.34
N GLN A 4 -10.37 -22.43 12.99
CA GLN A 4 -9.51 -22.92 11.91
C GLN A 4 -9.81 -22.27 10.55
N LYS A 5 -11.08 -21.99 10.25
CA LYS A 5 -11.47 -21.31 9.00
C LYS A 5 -11.09 -19.83 9.01
N LEU A 6 -11.12 -19.20 10.18
CA LEU A 6 -10.68 -17.82 10.34
C LEU A 6 -9.17 -17.68 10.14
N LEU A 7 -8.39 -18.57 10.75
CA LEU A 7 -6.93 -18.61 10.58
C LEU A 7 -6.54 -18.84 9.11
N ALA A 8 -7.17 -19.81 8.44
CA ALA A 8 -6.91 -20.05 7.01
C ALA A 8 -7.28 -18.83 6.12
N ALA A 9 -8.36 -18.11 6.44
CA ALA A 9 -8.71 -16.88 5.73
C ALA A 9 -7.68 -15.77 5.96
N ARG A 10 -7.21 -15.62 7.20
CA ARG A 10 -6.15 -14.66 7.56
C ARG A 10 -4.88 -14.93 6.76
N ASP A 11 -4.43 -16.19 6.74
CA ASP A 11 -3.23 -16.60 5.99
C ASP A 11 -3.38 -16.34 4.49
N GLY A 12 -4.56 -16.63 3.91
CA GLY A 12 -4.86 -16.34 2.51
C GLY A 12 -4.82 -14.83 2.18
N HIS A 13 -5.34 -13.99 3.07
CA HIS A 13 -5.27 -12.54 2.89
C HIS A 13 -3.83 -12.01 3.06
N ARG A 14 -3.02 -12.58 3.97
CA ARG A 14 -1.59 -12.23 4.09
C ARG A 14 -0.81 -12.57 2.83
N ALA A 15 -1.01 -13.76 2.26
CA ALA A 15 -0.38 -14.14 1.00
C ALA A 15 -0.76 -13.18 -0.15
N THR A 16 -2.04 -12.79 -0.21
CA THR A 16 -2.51 -11.79 -1.19
C THR A 16 -1.84 -10.43 -0.99
N LEU A 17 -1.66 -10.01 0.27
CA LEU A 17 -1.01 -8.75 0.62
C LEU A 17 0.46 -8.73 0.20
N GLU A 18 1.18 -9.83 0.43
CA GLU A 18 2.58 -9.98 0.01
C GLU A 18 2.73 -9.90 -1.51
N ASP A 19 1.86 -10.56 -2.27
CA ASP A 19 1.84 -10.49 -3.73
C ASP A 19 1.57 -9.06 -4.24
N LEU A 20 0.60 -8.37 -3.64
CA LEU A 20 0.30 -6.98 -3.99
C LEU A 20 1.46 -6.02 -3.68
N PHE A 21 2.26 -6.29 -2.65
CA PHE A 21 3.47 -5.51 -2.39
C PHE A 21 4.52 -5.70 -3.48
N VAL A 22 4.69 -6.92 -4.00
CA VAL A 22 5.58 -7.19 -5.13
C VAL A 22 5.08 -6.46 -6.38
N GLN A 23 3.78 -6.50 -6.65
CA GLN A 23 3.17 -5.76 -7.76
C GLN A 23 3.34 -4.25 -7.61
N LEU A 24 3.20 -3.71 -6.39
CA LEU A 24 3.39 -2.29 -6.12
C LEU A 24 4.82 -1.82 -6.40
N GLU A 25 5.83 -2.59 -5.95
CA GLU A 25 7.23 -2.27 -6.26
C GLU A 25 7.52 -2.43 -7.77
N THR A 26 6.92 -3.43 -8.43
CA THR A 26 7.01 -3.59 -9.90
C THR A 26 6.43 -2.39 -10.64
N ALA A 27 5.23 -1.94 -10.26
CA ALA A 27 4.57 -0.77 -10.86
C ALA A 27 5.41 0.51 -10.68
N LYS A 28 6.03 0.66 -9.49
CA LYS A 28 6.95 1.76 -9.20
C LYS A 28 8.21 1.70 -10.05
N GLU A 29 8.84 0.54 -10.20
CA GLU A 29 10.01 0.35 -11.07
C GLU A 29 9.69 0.65 -12.54
N ASN A 30 8.50 0.25 -12.99
CA ASN A 30 8.00 0.53 -14.34
C ASN A 30 7.51 1.98 -14.54
N ASN A 31 7.51 2.81 -13.49
CA ASN A 31 6.90 4.14 -13.47
C ASN A 31 5.43 4.15 -13.94
N SER A 32 4.72 3.03 -13.74
CA SER A 32 3.31 2.88 -14.08
C SER A 32 2.46 3.44 -12.93
N TYR A 33 2.10 4.70 -13.07
CA TYR A 33 1.37 5.44 -12.04
C TYR A 33 -0.02 4.85 -11.76
N ASP A 34 -0.75 4.47 -12.81
CA ASP A 34 -2.11 3.92 -12.68
C ASP A 34 -2.08 2.53 -12.00
N GLU A 35 -1.09 1.70 -12.33
CA GLU A 35 -0.87 0.41 -11.65
C GLU A 35 -0.47 0.61 -10.19
N PHE A 36 0.36 1.61 -9.90
CA PHE A 36 0.76 1.92 -8.53
C PHE A 36 -0.43 2.39 -7.68
N GLU A 37 -1.31 3.22 -8.23
CA GLU A 37 -2.55 3.63 -7.56
C GLU A 37 -3.49 2.45 -7.33
N LEU A 38 -3.72 1.62 -8.36
CA LEU A 38 -4.56 0.42 -8.26
C LEU A 38 -4.02 -0.57 -7.20
N CYS A 39 -2.70 -0.81 -7.17
CA CYS A 39 -2.10 -1.68 -6.16
C CYS A 39 -2.36 -1.16 -4.74
N ILE A 40 -2.29 0.16 -4.52
CA ILE A 40 -2.59 0.74 -3.20
C ILE A 40 -4.06 0.56 -2.83
N GLU A 41 -4.99 0.70 -3.77
CA GLU A 41 -6.42 0.45 -3.51
C GLU A 41 -6.65 -1.02 -3.12
N MET A 42 -6.12 -1.96 -3.91
CA MET A 42 -6.22 -3.39 -3.62
C MET A 42 -5.59 -3.77 -2.27
N ILE A 43 -4.43 -3.18 -1.94
CA ILE A 43 -3.79 -3.37 -0.63
C ILE A 43 -4.75 -2.91 0.47
N ASN A 44 -5.36 -1.71 0.35
CA ASN A 44 -6.28 -1.22 1.38
C ASN A 44 -7.50 -2.13 1.57
N ASP A 45 -8.05 -2.70 0.49
CA ASP A 45 -9.16 -3.64 0.57
C ASP A 45 -8.76 -4.93 1.30
N VAL A 46 -7.58 -5.49 0.99
CA VAL A 46 -7.06 -6.68 1.67
C VAL A 46 -6.79 -6.40 3.15
N LEU A 47 -6.26 -5.22 3.48
CA LEU A 47 -6.04 -4.83 4.88
C LEU A 47 -7.37 -4.69 5.65
N ALA A 48 -8.43 -4.22 5.01
CA ALA A 48 -9.76 -4.16 5.63
C ALA A 48 -10.34 -5.57 5.88
N LEU A 49 -10.11 -6.51 4.96
CA LEU A 49 -10.49 -7.92 5.13
C LEU A 49 -9.71 -8.59 6.26
N LEU A 50 -8.38 -8.40 6.29
CA LEU A 50 -7.52 -8.86 7.39
C LEU A 50 -8.04 -8.34 8.73
N LYS A 51 -8.33 -7.04 8.82
CA LYS A 51 -8.88 -6.45 10.03
C LYS A 51 -10.17 -7.13 10.49
N SER A 52 -11.11 -7.37 9.59
CA SER A 52 -12.36 -8.04 9.94
C SER A 52 -12.15 -9.49 10.39
N VAL A 53 -11.21 -10.21 9.79
CA VAL A 53 -10.87 -11.59 10.19
C VAL A 53 -10.19 -11.61 11.55
N ASP A 54 -9.23 -10.73 11.77
CA ASP A 54 -8.50 -10.60 13.04
C ASP A 54 -9.44 -10.22 14.19
N GLU A 55 -10.35 -9.27 14.00
CA GLU A 55 -11.38 -8.92 14.99
C GLU A 55 -12.26 -10.13 15.36
N LYS A 56 -12.61 -10.96 14.37
CA LYS A 56 -13.37 -12.20 14.62
C LYS A 56 -12.53 -13.22 15.40
N ILE A 57 -11.24 -13.35 15.10
CA ILE A 57 -10.33 -14.25 15.82
C ILE A 57 -10.21 -13.80 17.29
N THR A 58 -9.87 -12.53 17.53
CA THR A 58 -9.76 -11.94 18.87
C THR A 58 -11.04 -12.13 19.69
N ASN A 59 -12.22 -11.96 19.08
CA ASN A 59 -13.50 -12.20 19.76
C ASN A 59 -13.79 -13.69 20.05
N THR A 60 -13.11 -14.61 19.37
CA THR A 60 -13.24 -16.06 19.58
C THR A 60 -12.16 -16.67 20.48
N THR A 61 -11.10 -15.92 20.82
CA THR A 61 -9.94 -16.43 21.59
C THR A 61 -9.49 -15.44 22.67
N ASN A 62 -9.47 -15.86 23.94
CA ASN A 62 -8.93 -15.07 25.06
C ASN A 62 -7.47 -15.49 25.39
N THR A 63 -6.55 -15.40 24.42
CA THR A 63 -5.15 -15.87 24.58
C THR A 63 -4.12 -14.85 24.10
N THR A 64 -2.83 -15.08 24.40
CA THR A 64 -1.67 -14.31 23.90
C THR A 64 -1.66 -14.14 22.38
N ASP A 65 -2.26 -15.07 21.63
CA ASP A 65 -2.42 -14.95 20.18
C ASP A 65 -3.26 -13.72 19.79
N ALA A 66 -4.24 -13.34 20.61
CA ALA A 66 -5.04 -12.14 20.40
C ALA A 66 -4.21 -10.85 20.55
N GLU A 67 -3.22 -10.83 21.45
CA GLU A 67 -2.33 -9.67 21.64
C GLU A 67 -1.34 -9.52 20.47
N ASN A 68 -0.83 -10.64 19.95
CA ASN A 68 0.00 -10.66 18.74
C ASN A 68 -0.81 -10.16 17.53
N ILE A 69 -2.03 -10.67 17.34
CA ILE A 69 -2.94 -10.23 16.28
C ILE A 69 -3.28 -8.74 16.42
N ALA A 70 -3.56 -8.25 17.62
CA ALA A 70 -3.81 -6.82 17.86
C ALA A 70 -2.59 -5.92 17.60
N THR A 71 -1.37 -6.45 17.68
CA THR A 71 -0.14 -5.74 17.34
C THR A 71 0.02 -5.69 15.82
N GLU A 72 -0.15 -6.82 15.13
CA GLU A 72 -0.12 -6.88 13.66
C GLU A 72 -1.20 -5.98 13.01
N LEU A 73 -2.38 -5.86 13.64
CA LEU A 73 -3.43 -4.91 13.23
C LEU A 73 -2.97 -3.45 13.26
N ARG A 74 -2.20 -3.07 14.29
CA ARG A 74 -1.67 -1.71 14.43
C ARG A 74 -0.60 -1.42 13.38
N GLU A 75 0.27 -2.39 13.12
CA GLU A 75 1.30 -2.30 12.06
C GLU A 75 0.66 -2.18 10.68
N THR A 76 -0.38 -2.98 10.42
CA THR A 76 -1.20 -2.93 9.20
C THR A 76 -1.78 -1.54 8.96
N ALA A 77 -2.40 -0.94 9.98
CA ALA A 77 -2.97 0.41 9.88
C ALA A 77 -1.90 1.49 9.62
N ALA A 78 -0.74 1.37 10.28
CA ALA A 78 0.40 2.25 10.05
C ALA A 78 0.93 2.15 8.61
N TYR A 79 0.98 0.94 8.05
CA TYR A 79 1.39 0.70 6.67
C TYR A 79 0.44 1.34 5.64
N SER A 80 -0.88 1.19 5.82
CA SER A 80 -1.89 1.85 4.96
C SER A 80 -1.70 3.37 4.94
N PHE A 81 -1.43 3.98 6.10
CA PHE A 81 -1.14 5.41 6.18
C PHE A 81 0.12 5.78 5.41
N HIS A 82 1.20 5.01 5.56
CA HIS A 82 2.47 5.23 4.86
C HIS A 82 2.35 5.13 3.34
N LEU A 83 1.60 4.14 2.83
CA LEU A 83 1.34 3.98 1.40
C LEU A 83 0.59 5.18 0.82
N LYS A 84 -0.44 5.66 1.51
CA LYS A 84 -1.19 6.86 1.09
C LYS A 84 -0.29 8.11 1.07
N LEU A 85 0.66 8.21 2.00
CA LEU A 85 1.64 9.30 2.01
C LEU A 85 2.59 9.20 0.80
N LYS A 86 3.12 8.00 0.51
CA LYS A 86 3.95 7.75 -0.68
C LYS A 86 3.22 8.10 -1.98
N LEU A 87 1.96 7.72 -2.12
CA LEU A 87 1.15 8.06 -3.30
C LEU A 87 1.03 9.57 -3.51
N ARG A 88 0.81 10.35 -2.43
CA ARG A 88 0.76 11.82 -2.54
C ARG A 88 2.08 12.41 -3.04
N ILE A 89 3.21 11.91 -2.53
CA ILE A 89 4.54 12.35 -2.96
C ILE A 89 4.75 11.99 -4.43
N TYR A 90 4.39 10.77 -4.82
CA TYR A 90 4.54 10.26 -6.18
C TYR A 90 3.65 11.04 -7.18
N LYS A 91 2.39 11.32 -6.84
CA LYS A 91 1.49 12.21 -7.61
C LYS A 91 2.12 13.59 -7.83
N LYS A 92 2.72 14.18 -6.80
CA LYS A 92 3.37 15.50 -6.88
C LYS A 92 4.60 15.48 -7.80
N GLN A 93 5.41 14.42 -7.72
CA GLN A 93 6.57 14.24 -8.60
C GLN A 93 6.14 14.07 -10.07
N ALA A 94 5.11 13.26 -10.34
CA ALA A 94 4.56 13.07 -11.67
C ALA A 94 3.96 14.37 -12.26
N ALA A 95 3.24 15.15 -11.45
CA ALA A 95 2.71 16.45 -11.86
C ALA A 95 3.83 17.45 -12.19
N ASN A 96 4.91 17.47 -11.40
CA ASN A 96 6.07 18.32 -11.65
C ASN A 96 6.85 17.89 -12.91
N ALA A 97 6.94 16.58 -13.20
CA ALA A 97 7.55 16.08 -14.43
C ALA A 97 6.77 16.49 -15.69
N LYS A 98 5.43 16.55 -15.63
CA LYS A 98 4.58 17.04 -16.72
C LYS A 98 4.69 18.55 -16.98
N HIS A 99 5.10 19.34 -15.98
CA HIS A 99 5.36 20.78 -16.11
C HIS A 99 6.84 21.12 -16.41
N GLY A 100 7.73 20.13 -16.44
CA GLY A 100 9.16 20.30 -16.72
C GLY A 100 9.53 20.26 -18.21
N SER A 101 8.55 20.29 -19.13
CA SER A 101 8.78 20.40 -20.57
C SER A 101 8.22 21.70 -21.11
N SER A 102 8.92 22.80 -20.83
CA SER A 102 8.82 24.03 -21.60
C SER A 102 10.21 24.64 -21.64
N GLU A 103 10.96 24.18 -22.63
CA GLU A 103 12.21 24.72 -23.19
C GLU A 103 13.39 24.96 -22.22
N PRO A 104 14.62 24.55 -22.58
CA PRO A 104 15.79 25.16 -21.95
C PRO A 104 15.71 26.68 -22.19
N PRO A 105 16.05 27.53 -21.21
CA PRO A 105 16.16 28.97 -21.48
C PRO A 105 17.14 29.12 -22.64
N ALA A 106 16.67 29.69 -23.74
CA ALA A 106 17.54 30.08 -24.84
C ALA A 106 18.65 30.94 -24.22
N CYS A 107 19.88 30.43 -24.22
CA CYS A 107 21.05 31.26 -23.99
C CYS A 107 21.00 32.34 -25.07
N LEU A 108 20.61 33.55 -24.68
CA LEU A 108 20.88 34.74 -25.46
C LEU A 108 22.40 34.83 -25.58
N GLU A 109 22.94 34.36 -26.69
CA GLU A 109 24.23 34.82 -27.17
C GLU A 109 24.09 36.34 -27.36
N HIS A 110 24.55 37.10 -26.37
CA HIS A 110 24.86 38.49 -26.59
C HIS A 110 26.23 38.54 -27.24
N GLU A 111 26.22 38.74 -28.55
CA GLU A 111 27.34 39.38 -29.24
C GLU A 111 27.63 40.72 -28.57
N THR A 112 28.82 40.87 -27.98
CA THR A 112 29.75 42.01 -28.17
C THR A 112 31.09 41.69 -27.53
#